data_AF-A0AAN6W7S9-F1
#
_entry.id   AF-A0AAN6W7S9-F1
#
_cell.length_a   1.000
_cell.length_b   1.000
_cell.length_c   1.000
_cell.angle_alpha   90.00
_cell.angle_beta   90.00
_cell.angle_gamma   90.00
#
_symmetry.space_group_name_H-M   'P 1'
#
loop_
_entity.id
_entity.type
_entity.pdbx_description
1 polymer ?
#
loop_
_entity_poly.entity_id
_entity_poly.type
_entity_poly.pdbx_seq_one_letter_code
_entity_poly.pdbx_strand_id
1 'polypeptide(L)'
;MRTTRSVSKSLAESVAPSTKEATRPTKLSPPKTDDGHYITVNGCKWRATDPMVPDKALAEIKHFLAKGRSGARRQNRDDSEKLRLSRKATGLAKLGLGERGKPEWWNDTDEGRKERWENALTQLRGLYSDNNNDPS
;
A
#
# COMPACT_ATOMS: atom_id res chain seq x y z
N MET A 1 -69.52 10.20 -40.94
CA MET A 1 -68.63 11.27 -41.47
C MET A 1 -67.33 11.28 -40.65
N ARG A 2 -66.17 11.43 -41.31
CA ARG A 2 -64.83 11.80 -40.78
C ARG A 2 -64.11 10.92 -39.72
N THR A 3 -63.17 10.09 -40.21
CA THR A 3 -61.69 10.11 -39.97
C THR A 3 -61.11 11.10 -38.90
N THR A 4 -60.07 10.80 -38.07
CA THR A 4 -59.20 9.59 -37.90
C THR A 4 -58.25 9.62 -36.65
N ARG A 5 -57.76 8.43 -36.23
CA ARG A 5 -56.35 8.05 -35.82
C ARG A 5 -55.67 8.61 -34.53
N SER A 6 -55.52 7.71 -33.55
CA SER A 6 -54.30 7.25 -32.81
C SER A 6 -53.06 8.17 -32.58
N VAL A 7 -52.50 8.19 -31.35
CA VAL A 7 -51.20 7.55 -30.95
C VAL A 7 -50.91 7.73 -29.43
N SER A 8 -50.11 6.82 -28.85
CA SER A 8 -49.84 6.54 -27.42
C SER A 8 -48.68 7.32 -26.74
N LYS A 9 -48.66 7.39 -25.39
CA LYS A 9 -47.45 7.09 -24.56
C LYS A 9 -47.66 6.94 -23.04
N SER A 10 -46.72 6.18 -22.45
CA SER A 10 -46.57 5.62 -21.09
C SER A 10 -46.24 6.58 -19.94
N LEU A 11 -46.66 6.23 -18.70
CA LEU A 11 -46.00 6.46 -17.38
C LEU A 11 -46.85 5.74 -16.28
N ALA A 12 -46.35 5.13 -15.19
CA ALA A 12 -45.01 4.73 -14.75
C ALA A 12 -45.12 3.50 -13.80
N GLU A 13 -44.11 2.64 -13.77
CA GLU A 13 -43.98 1.53 -12.81
C GLU A 13 -43.44 2.04 -11.45
N SER A 14 -43.97 1.55 -10.33
CA SER A 14 -43.54 1.96 -8.98
C SER A 14 -42.52 0.97 -8.40
N VAL A 15 -41.27 1.41 -8.19
CA VAL A 15 -40.20 0.60 -7.60
C VAL A 15 -39.93 1.05 -6.17
N ALA A 16 -40.02 0.12 -5.22
CA ALA A 16 -39.78 0.35 -3.80
C ALA A 16 -38.29 0.58 -3.46
N PRO A 17 -37.96 1.34 -2.40
CA PRO A 17 -36.58 1.55 -1.97
C PRO A 17 -36.01 0.31 -1.26
N SER A 18 -34.83 -0.14 -1.71
CA SER A 18 -34.12 -1.31 -1.18
C SER A 18 -33.49 -1.06 0.20
N THR A 19 -33.36 -2.15 0.97
CA THR A 19 -32.72 -2.22 2.29
C THR A 19 -31.27 -1.74 2.30
N LYS A 20 -30.87 -1.02 3.37
CA LYS A 20 -29.47 -0.63 3.62
C LYS A 20 -28.64 -1.81 4.12
N GLU A 21 -27.86 -2.44 3.25
CA GLU A 21 -26.70 -3.22 3.70
C GLU A 21 -25.57 -2.29 4.13
N ALA A 22 -25.05 -2.48 5.34
CA ALA A 22 -23.92 -1.72 5.86
C ALA A 22 -22.59 -2.32 5.36
N THR A 23 -22.21 -2.00 4.12
CA THR A 23 -20.93 -2.45 3.56
C THR A 23 -19.77 -1.91 4.39
N ARG A 24 -19.07 -2.80 5.10
CA ARG A 24 -17.76 -2.49 5.70
C ARG A 24 -16.86 -1.96 4.58
N PRO A 25 -16.26 -0.76 4.70
CA PRO A 25 -15.42 -0.24 3.63
C PRO A 25 -14.22 -1.17 3.43
N THR A 26 -14.21 -1.91 2.33
CA THR A 26 -13.01 -2.52 1.78
C THR A 26 -11.98 -1.42 1.64
N LYS A 27 -10.76 -1.63 2.18
CA LYS A 27 -9.71 -0.62 2.15
C LYS A 27 -9.22 -0.46 0.71
N LEU A 28 -9.87 0.40 -0.07
CA LEU A 28 -9.41 0.78 -1.40
C LEU A 28 -7.99 1.31 -1.31
N SER A 29 -7.14 0.87 -2.23
CA SER A 29 -5.82 1.47 -2.44
C SER A 29 -5.99 2.95 -2.80
N PRO A 30 -5.12 3.84 -2.32
CA PRO A 30 -5.18 5.26 -2.68
C PRO A 30 -5.02 5.43 -4.20
N PRO A 31 -5.67 6.45 -4.81
CA PRO A 31 -5.61 6.67 -6.24
C PRO A 31 -4.16 6.93 -6.68
N LYS A 32 -3.77 6.28 -7.77
CA LYS A 32 -2.49 6.49 -8.44
C LYS A 32 -2.59 7.63 -9.46
N THR A 33 -1.45 8.22 -9.81
CA THR A 33 -1.29 9.01 -11.04
C THR A 33 -1.36 8.09 -12.27
N ASP A 34 -1.64 8.67 -13.45
CA ASP A 34 -1.81 7.92 -14.71
C ASP A 34 -0.55 7.13 -15.11
N ASP A 35 0.63 7.67 -14.77
CA ASP A 35 1.93 7.01 -14.91
C ASP A 35 2.22 5.92 -13.86
N GLY A 36 1.35 5.77 -12.85
CA GLY A 36 1.50 4.83 -11.74
C GLY A 36 2.60 5.15 -10.74
N HIS A 37 3.39 6.22 -10.94
CA HIS A 37 4.58 6.57 -10.16
C HIS A 37 4.25 7.09 -8.75
N TYR A 38 3.08 7.69 -8.56
CA TYR A 38 2.66 8.29 -7.30
C TYR A 38 1.28 7.80 -6.86
N ILE A 39 1.04 7.83 -5.56
CA ILE A 39 -0.28 7.72 -4.93
C ILE A 39 -0.62 9.02 -4.19
N THR A 40 -1.90 9.38 -4.14
CA THR A 40 -2.35 10.54 -3.33
C THR A 40 -2.98 10.09 -2.02
N VAL A 41 -2.44 10.55 -0.89
CA VAL A 41 -2.94 10.25 0.46
C VAL A 41 -3.08 11.56 1.23
N ASN A 42 -4.31 11.88 1.64
CA ASN A 42 -4.67 13.12 2.35
C ASN A 42 -4.16 14.40 1.65
N GLY A 43 -4.27 14.45 0.31
CA GLY A 43 -3.77 15.56 -0.51
C GLY A 43 -2.25 15.55 -0.77
N CYS A 44 -1.47 14.76 -0.03
CA CYS A 44 -0.03 14.61 -0.28
C CYS A 44 0.24 13.54 -1.34
N LYS A 45 1.11 13.85 -2.32
CA LYS A 45 1.67 12.86 -3.23
C LYS A 45 2.78 12.07 -2.54
N TRP A 46 2.71 10.75 -2.61
CA TRP A 46 3.74 9.82 -2.16
C TRP A 46 4.18 8.96 -3.31
N ARG A 47 5.45 8.56 -3.35
CA ARG A 47 5.94 7.61 -4.33
C ARG A 47 5.20 6.27 -4.18
N ALA A 48 4.69 5.72 -5.27
CA ALA A 48 4.03 4.42 -5.28
C ALA A 48 5.04 3.29 -5.04
N THR A 49 4.55 2.15 -4.55
CA THR A 49 5.34 0.91 -4.49
C THR A 49 5.75 0.48 -5.89
N ASP A 50 7.01 0.06 -6.04
CA ASP A 50 7.55 -0.50 -7.29
C ASP A 50 6.74 -1.76 -7.70
N PRO A 51 6.11 -1.78 -8.90
CA PRO A 51 5.29 -2.89 -9.37
C PRO A 51 6.09 -4.15 -9.76
N MET A 52 7.43 -4.08 -9.86
CA MET A 52 8.28 -5.22 -10.17
C MET A 52 8.57 -6.11 -8.95
N VAL A 53 8.28 -5.63 -7.73
CA VAL A 53 8.48 -6.41 -6.49
C VAL A 53 7.49 -7.59 -6.47
N PRO A 54 7.93 -8.86 -6.51
CA PRO A 54 7.03 -10.01 -6.56
C PRO A 54 6.15 -10.10 -5.31
N ASP A 55 4.90 -10.56 -5.44
CA ASP A 55 3.90 -10.55 -4.35
C ASP A 55 4.40 -11.17 -3.03
N LYS A 56 5.18 -12.25 -3.10
CA LYS A 56 5.81 -12.88 -1.92
C LYS A 56 6.80 -11.94 -1.22
N ALA A 57 7.69 -11.30 -1.97
CA ALA A 57 8.63 -10.32 -1.46
C ALA A 57 7.89 -9.07 -0.93
N LEU A 58 6.90 -8.60 -1.68
CA LEU A 58 6.03 -7.47 -1.31
C LEU A 58 5.31 -7.70 0.02
N ALA A 59 4.76 -8.91 0.24
CA ALA A 59 4.09 -9.29 1.48
C ALA A 59 5.09 -9.34 2.66
N GLU A 60 6.28 -9.90 2.46
CA GLU A 60 7.32 -10.01 3.48
C GLU A 60 7.89 -8.62 3.87
N ILE A 61 8.18 -7.76 2.89
CA ILE A 61 8.63 -6.38 3.14
C ILE A 61 7.52 -5.58 3.88
N LYS A 62 6.25 -5.77 3.51
CA LYS A 62 5.10 -5.18 4.23
C LYS A 62 4.96 -5.71 5.66
N HIS A 63 5.23 -6.99 5.91
CA HIS A 63 5.28 -7.56 7.26
C HIS A 63 6.36 -6.85 8.11
N PHE A 64 7.59 -6.74 7.60
CA PHE A 64 8.66 -6.04 8.30
C PHE A 64 8.37 -4.54 8.50
N LEU A 65 7.74 -3.87 7.54
CA LEU A 65 7.27 -2.50 7.68
C LEU A 65 6.25 -2.36 8.83
N ALA A 66 5.31 -3.30 8.95
CA ALA A 66 4.34 -3.34 10.04
C ALA A 66 5.01 -3.63 11.40
N LYS A 67 5.98 -4.56 11.44
CA LYS A 67 6.79 -4.88 12.63
C LYS A 67 7.57 -3.65 13.10
N GLY A 68 8.29 -2.97 12.21
CA GLY A 68 9.03 -1.73 12.50
C GLY A 68 8.15 -0.57 12.98
N ARG A 69 7.02 -0.30 12.29
CA ARG A 69 6.06 0.73 12.69
C ARG A 69 5.37 0.43 14.03
N SER A 70 5.25 -0.84 14.40
CA SER A 70 4.63 -1.24 15.67
C SER A 70 5.64 -1.35 16.81
N GLY A 71 6.92 -1.60 16.50
CA GLY A 71 8.04 -1.40 17.42
C GLY A 71 8.15 0.08 17.80
N ALA A 72 8.31 0.97 16.82
CA ALA A 72 8.51 2.40 17.05
C ALA A 72 7.35 3.12 17.78
N ARG A 73 6.15 2.54 17.81
CA ARG A 73 4.99 3.05 18.59
C ARG A 73 4.93 2.53 20.03
N ARG A 74 5.62 1.43 20.35
CA ARG A 74 5.59 0.77 21.67
C ARG A 74 6.78 1.12 22.55
N GLN A 75 7.91 1.55 21.96
CA GLN A 75 9.08 1.95 22.74
C GLN A 75 8.91 3.35 23.31
N ASN A 76 9.31 3.54 24.57
CA ASN A 76 9.53 4.86 25.13
C ASN A 76 10.75 5.52 24.44
N ARG A 77 10.91 6.84 24.62
CA ARG A 77 12.03 7.57 23.97
C ARG A 77 13.40 7.09 24.48
N ASP A 78 13.44 6.53 25.68
CA ASP A 78 14.65 6.11 26.38
C ASP A 78 15.15 4.71 25.95
N ASP A 79 14.28 3.86 25.38
CA ASP A 79 14.62 2.59 24.72
C ASP A 79 15.28 2.84 23.33
N SER A 80 16.39 3.57 23.34
CA SER A 80 17.06 4.15 22.17
C SER A 80 17.39 3.11 21.09
N GLU A 81 17.95 1.96 21.45
CA GLU A 81 18.31 0.91 20.49
C GLU A 81 17.10 0.18 19.89
N LYS A 82 16.09 -0.21 20.69
CA LYS A 82 14.85 -0.82 20.15
C LYS A 82 14.11 0.15 19.21
N LEU A 83 14.13 1.44 19.51
CA LEU A 83 13.58 2.49 18.66
C LEU A 83 14.43 2.70 17.39
N ARG A 84 15.76 2.65 17.48
CA ARG A 84 16.70 2.69 16.35
C ARG A 84 16.51 1.51 15.40
N LEU A 85 16.42 0.29 15.91
CA LEU A 85 16.11 -0.92 15.15
C LEU A 85 14.76 -0.80 14.41
N SER A 86 13.73 -0.35 15.12
CA SER A 86 12.39 -0.12 14.55
C SER A 86 12.38 0.93 13.42
N ARG A 87 13.18 2.00 13.56
CA ARG A 87 13.38 3.02 12.54
C ARG A 87 14.19 2.49 11.35
N LYS A 88 15.26 1.71 11.59
CA LYS A 88 16.08 1.05 10.55
C LYS A 88 15.24 0.10 9.71
N ALA A 89 14.45 -0.78 10.34
CA ALA A 89 13.52 -1.68 9.66
C ALA A 89 12.50 -0.91 8.79
N THR A 90 11.91 0.17 9.33
CA THR A 90 10.99 1.03 8.58
C THR A 90 11.67 1.72 7.39
N GLY A 91 12.95 2.09 7.52
CA GLY A 91 13.75 2.68 6.44
C GLY A 91 14.05 1.68 5.33
N LEU A 92 14.57 0.51 5.67
CA LEU A 92 14.90 -0.58 4.75
C LEU A 92 13.68 -1.07 4.00
N ALA A 93 12.55 -1.30 4.69
CA ALA A 93 11.33 -1.75 4.04
C ALA A 93 10.81 -0.73 3.02
N LYS A 94 10.84 0.58 3.35
CA LYS A 94 10.46 1.63 2.39
C LYS A 94 11.41 1.75 1.20
N LEU A 95 12.68 1.42 1.37
CA LEU A 95 13.64 1.35 0.26
C LEU A 95 13.36 0.12 -0.62
N GLY A 96 13.13 -1.06 -0.04
CA GLY A 96 12.76 -2.28 -0.77
C GLY A 96 11.42 -2.18 -1.52
N LEU A 97 10.46 -1.41 -1.00
CA LEU A 97 9.21 -1.09 -1.71
C LEU A 97 9.38 -0.05 -2.84
N GLY A 98 10.58 0.51 -3.04
CA GLY A 98 10.82 1.60 -3.99
C GLY A 98 10.27 2.97 -3.54
N GLU A 99 9.51 3.06 -2.44
CA GLU A 99 8.96 4.32 -1.86
C GLU A 99 10.06 5.34 -1.49
N ARG A 100 11.31 4.87 -1.35
CA ARG A 100 12.51 5.66 -1.08
C ARG A 100 13.68 5.17 -1.95
N GLY A 101 14.76 5.95 -1.94
CA GLY A 101 15.99 5.64 -2.68
C GLY A 101 16.11 6.43 -3.98
N LYS A 102 17.33 6.37 -4.53
CA LYS A 102 17.73 6.93 -5.82
C LYS A 102 18.44 5.84 -6.65
N PRO A 103 18.29 5.82 -7.98
CA PRO A 103 17.28 6.55 -8.75
C PRO A 103 15.84 6.21 -8.29
N GLU A 104 14.86 7.02 -8.73
CA GLU A 104 13.45 6.63 -8.73
C GLU A 104 13.29 5.28 -9.44
N TRP A 105 12.39 4.40 -8.98
CA TRP A 105 12.27 3.05 -9.58
C TRP A 105 11.85 3.06 -11.05
N TRP A 106 11.20 4.12 -11.53
CA TRP A 106 10.85 4.31 -12.95
C TRP A 106 11.98 4.94 -13.79
N ASN A 107 13.04 5.42 -13.14
CA ASN A 107 14.26 5.92 -13.76
C ASN A 107 15.43 4.94 -13.56
N ASP A 108 15.13 3.69 -13.19
CA ASP A 108 16.11 2.66 -12.84
C ASP A 108 16.02 1.47 -13.80
N THR A 109 17.08 0.67 -13.84
CA THR A 109 17.08 -0.61 -14.56
C THR A 109 16.29 -1.67 -13.79
N ASP A 110 15.77 -2.67 -14.50
CA ASP A 110 15.06 -3.79 -13.87
C ASP A 110 15.99 -4.60 -12.95
N GLU A 111 17.29 -4.67 -13.26
CA GLU A 111 18.33 -5.22 -12.38
C GLU A 111 18.49 -4.40 -11.09
N GLY A 112 18.58 -3.07 -11.19
CA GLY A 112 18.70 -2.17 -10.03
C GLY A 112 17.46 -2.17 -9.13
N ARG A 113 16.27 -2.28 -9.73
CA ARG A 113 14.99 -2.50 -9.04
C ARG A 113 14.97 -3.82 -8.30
N LYS A 114 15.42 -4.90 -8.96
CA LYS A 114 15.54 -6.24 -8.37
C LYS A 114 16.50 -6.25 -7.18
N GLU A 115 17.72 -5.77 -7.38
CA GLU A 115 18.75 -5.71 -6.33
C GLU A 115 18.24 -4.93 -5.12
N ARG A 116 17.56 -3.81 -5.32
CA ARG A 116 17.01 -2.98 -4.24
C ARG A 116 16.08 -3.75 -3.31
N TRP A 117 15.16 -4.57 -3.83
CA TRP A 117 14.23 -5.32 -2.97
C TRP A 117 14.83 -6.61 -2.40
N GLU A 118 15.74 -7.27 -3.13
CA GLU A 118 16.49 -8.44 -2.63
C GLU A 118 17.45 -8.06 -1.48
N ASN A 119 18.19 -6.97 -1.65
CA ASN A 119 19.09 -6.42 -0.63
C ASN A 119 18.31 -5.93 0.60
N ALA A 120 17.19 -5.21 0.39
CA ALA A 120 16.32 -4.80 1.48
C ALA A 120 15.77 -6.00 2.29
N LEU A 121 15.33 -7.08 1.63
CA LEU A 121 14.90 -8.30 2.31
C LEU A 121 16.05 -8.96 3.08
N THR A 122 17.23 -9.06 2.49
CA THR A 122 18.43 -9.63 3.13
C THR A 122 18.77 -8.87 4.42
N GLN A 123 18.83 -7.53 4.35
CA GLN A 123 19.07 -6.68 5.51
C GLN A 123 17.94 -6.73 6.55
N LEU A 124 16.67 -6.84 6.14
CA LEU A 124 15.54 -6.95 7.06
C LEU A 124 15.51 -8.29 7.80
N ARG A 125 15.83 -9.38 7.11
CA ARG A 125 15.98 -10.72 7.70
C ARG A 125 17.10 -10.71 8.72
N GLY A 126 18.31 -10.25 8.35
CA GLY A 126 19.44 -10.08 9.28
C GLY A 126 19.08 -9.23 10.51
N LEU A 127 18.49 -8.06 10.28
CA LEU A 127 18.07 -7.15 11.34
C LEU A 127 17.09 -7.78 12.34
N TYR A 128 16.33 -8.81 11.96
CA TYR A 128 15.45 -9.52 12.88
C TYR A 128 15.96 -10.90 13.32
N SER A 129 16.86 -11.58 12.59
CA SER A 129 17.52 -12.80 13.08
C SER A 129 18.42 -12.48 14.27
N ASP A 130 19.20 -11.42 14.18
CA ASP A 130 20.22 -11.06 15.17
C ASP A 130 19.59 -10.56 16.47
N ASN A 131 18.34 -10.08 16.38
CA ASN A 131 17.51 -9.65 17.51
C ASN A 131 16.50 -10.72 17.97
N ASN A 132 16.45 -11.90 17.34
CA ASN A 132 15.61 -13.02 17.79
C ASN A 132 16.32 -13.91 18.82
N ASN A 133 17.50 -13.52 19.34
CA ASN A 133 18.02 -14.04 20.61
C ASN A 133 17.25 -13.36 21.76
N ASP A 134 15.94 -13.62 21.80
CA ASP A 134 14.96 -12.99 22.67
C ASP A 134 14.91 -13.77 24.00
N PRO A 135 15.25 -13.16 25.16
CA PRO A 135 14.98 -13.77 26.45
C PRO A 135 13.47 -13.69 26.70
N SER A 136 12.80 -14.82 26.46
CA SER A 136 11.37 -15.00 26.75
C SER A 136 11.03 -14.88 28.23
#